data_AF-A0A914WG83-F1
#
_entry.id   AF-A0A914WG83-F1
#
_cell.length_a   1.000
_cell.length_b   1.000
_cell.length_c   1.000
_cell.angle_alpha   90.00
_cell.angle_beta   90.00
_cell.angle_gamma   90.00
#
_symmetry.space_group_name_H-M   'P 1'
#
loop_
_entity.id
_entity.type
_entity.pdbx_description
1 polymer ?
#
loop_
_entity_poly.entity_id
_entity_poly.type
_entity_poly.pdbx_seq_one_letter_code
_entity_poly.pdbx_strand_id
1 'polypeptide(L)'
;MPSVQLTLAEREIVKVVLEFLETRGLHISQLSLERETGLINGMYSDDALFLRQLILDGQWDNALDFVEPLRNLPDFDSRQFRYLITKYKYFELLCIKQEPGPMQDNDFTVEELVECLKDLEHISPSPEDYRHLCALVTLPRLSDHADFKNWNPSSARVECFTKVYPLVTKFLPPPGNMSGSMQALDNVSGHASNDRLLQLAAKGLFYEACVDYCQGQAVRDKSVQGGPKLSKLLDCRTKLSSTDLSLVSWLETLSLDQFSLPFEQKTLDLKVESLKKPKLEAQWTEQILATPIKPGGQFPHAAVPSAKLKSAEKMSRSLVLPSIASSMTASGLALSI
;
A
#
# COMPACT_ATOMS: atom_id res chain seq x y z
N MET A 1 -22.02 -37.17 6.73
CA MET A 1 -22.71 -35.93 7.15
C MET A 1 -21.89 -34.75 6.64
N PRO A 2 -22.48 -33.60 6.26
CA PRO A 2 -21.72 -32.52 5.66
C PRO A 2 -20.75 -31.92 6.69
N SER A 3 -19.45 -32.08 6.46
CA SER A 3 -18.40 -31.40 7.23
C SER A 3 -18.44 -29.91 6.91
N VAL A 4 -18.41 -29.07 7.93
CA VAL A 4 -18.20 -27.64 7.72
C VAL A 4 -16.75 -27.47 7.30
N GLN A 5 -16.51 -26.85 6.14
CA GLN A 5 -15.17 -26.55 5.66
C GLN A 5 -14.91 -25.06 5.84
N LEU A 6 -13.84 -24.72 6.56
CA LEU A 6 -13.34 -23.36 6.69
C LEU A 6 -12.05 -23.26 5.88
N THR A 7 -12.06 -22.40 4.87
CA THR A 7 -10.86 -22.12 4.06
C THR A 7 -10.36 -20.72 4.39
N LEU A 8 -9.06 -20.61 4.69
CA LEU A 8 -8.37 -19.34 4.89
C LEU A 8 -7.28 -19.20 3.83
N ALA A 9 -7.37 -18.17 2.98
CA ALA A 9 -6.33 -17.89 2.02
C ALA A 9 -5.36 -16.81 2.54
N GLU A 10 -4.06 -17.11 2.54
CA GLU A 10 -3.03 -16.14 2.97
C GLU A 10 -3.08 -14.85 2.14
N ARG A 11 -3.51 -14.94 0.86
CA ARG A 11 -3.80 -13.78 0.00
C ARG A 11 -4.76 -12.78 0.66
N GLU A 12 -5.83 -13.27 1.27
CA GLU A 12 -6.84 -12.43 1.90
C GLU A 12 -6.30 -11.78 3.17
N ILE A 13 -5.46 -12.51 3.92
CA ILE A 13 -4.75 -11.98 5.09
C ILE A 13 -3.84 -10.83 4.66
N VAL A 14 -3.08 -10.98 3.58
CA VAL A 14 -2.24 -9.90 3.04
C VAL A 14 -3.08 -8.69 2.62
N LYS A 15 -4.23 -8.88 1.95
CA LYS A 15 -5.15 -7.78 1.62
C LYS A 15 -5.67 -7.04 2.86
N VAL A 16 -5.98 -7.77 3.93
CA VAL A 16 -6.38 -7.19 5.22
C VAL A 16 -5.26 -6.38 5.87
N VAL A 17 -4.00 -6.82 5.75
CA VAL A 17 -2.83 -6.05 6.21
C VAL A 17 -2.62 -4.80 5.34
N LEU A 18 -2.74 -4.92 4.02
CA LEU A 18 -2.62 -3.78 3.09
C LEU A 18 -3.66 -2.70 3.39
N GLU A 19 -4.91 -3.08 3.66
CA GLU A 19 -5.97 -2.15 4.07
C GLU A 19 -5.65 -1.41 5.37
N PHE A 20 -5.11 -2.13 6.36
CA PHE A 20 -4.66 -1.51 7.61
C PHE A 20 -3.52 -0.50 7.38
N LEU A 21 -2.53 -0.85 6.54
CA LEU A 21 -1.42 0.03 6.23
C LEU A 21 -1.89 1.30 5.50
N GLU A 22 -2.75 1.13 4.49
CA GLU A 22 -3.34 2.23 3.71
C GLU A 22 -4.14 3.19 4.61
N THR A 23 -5.05 2.65 5.43
CA THR A 23 -5.90 3.44 6.34
C THR A 23 -5.10 4.26 7.36
N ARG A 24 -3.89 3.81 7.70
CA ARG A 24 -2.98 4.50 8.64
C ARG A 24 -1.93 5.36 7.95
N GLY A 25 -1.97 5.50 6.63
CA GLY A 25 -0.99 6.28 5.86
C GLY A 25 0.42 5.67 5.87
N LEU A 26 0.55 4.36 6.11
CA LEU A 26 1.83 3.64 6.18
C LEU A 26 2.28 3.17 4.79
N HIS A 27 2.24 4.10 3.82
CA HIS A 27 2.36 3.79 2.39
C HIS A 27 3.73 3.20 1.99
N ILE A 28 4.81 3.54 2.69
CA ILE A 28 6.13 2.94 2.44
C ILE A 28 6.05 1.42 2.64
N SER A 29 5.54 0.98 3.80
CA SER A 29 5.38 -0.43 4.12
C SER A 29 4.33 -1.11 3.24
N GLN A 30 3.24 -0.40 2.92
CA GLN A 30 2.22 -0.88 2.00
C GLN A 30 2.85 -1.23 0.64
N LEU A 31 3.53 -0.28 0.00
CA LEU A 31 4.11 -0.48 -1.33
C LEU A 31 5.23 -1.53 -1.32
N SER A 32 6.01 -1.63 -0.24
CA SER A 32 6.97 -2.72 -0.07
C SER A 32 6.29 -4.09 -0.05
N LEU A 33 5.19 -4.23 0.69
CA LEU A 33 4.44 -5.47 0.76
C LEU A 33 3.76 -5.81 -0.58
N GLU A 34 3.22 -4.82 -1.29
CA GLU A 34 2.67 -5.00 -2.63
C GLU A 34 3.74 -5.47 -3.62
N ARG A 35 4.94 -4.88 -3.60
CA ARG A 35 6.07 -5.29 -4.46
C ARG A 35 6.60 -6.69 -4.13
N GLU A 36 6.65 -7.06 -2.84
CA GLU A 36 7.13 -8.38 -2.41
C GLU A 36 6.13 -9.49 -2.74
N THR A 37 4.83 -9.21 -2.63
CA THR A 37 3.78 -10.24 -2.76
C THR A 37 3.09 -10.25 -4.12
N GLY A 38 3.15 -9.14 -4.88
CA GLY A 38 2.35 -8.92 -6.08
C GLY A 38 0.85 -8.75 -5.79
N LEU A 39 0.46 -8.56 -4.52
CA LEU A 39 -0.93 -8.40 -4.12
C LEU A 39 -1.26 -6.93 -3.87
N ILE A 40 -2.40 -6.49 -4.39
CA ILE A 40 -2.94 -5.15 -4.17
C ILE A 40 -4.33 -5.28 -3.54
N ASN A 41 -4.63 -4.45 -2.55
CA ASN A 41 -5.96 -4.37 -1.97
C ASN A 41 -6.84 -3.42 -2.80
N GLY A 42 -7.58 -3.96 -3.76
CA GLY A 42 -8.51 -3.19 -4.58
C GLY A 42 -9.05 -4.01 -5.75
N MET A 43 -10.08 -3.49 -6.38
CA MET A 43 -10.73 -4.09 -7.56
C MET A 43 -10.44 -3.24 -8.79
N TYR A 44 -9.16 -3.18 -9.16
CA TYR A 44 -8.69 -2.38 -10.29
C TYR A 44 -8.64 -3.22 -11.57
N SER A 45 -8.90 -2.58 -12.71
CA SER A 45 -8.60 -3.15 -14.02
C SER A 45 -7.09 -3.18 -14.27
N ASP A 46 -6.63 -4.00 -15.22
CA ASP A 46 -5.22 -4.04 -15.60
C ASP A 46 -4.71 -2.66 -16.07
N ASP A 47 -5.54 -1.92 -16.83
CA ASP A 47 -5.23 -0.55 -17.26
C ASP A 47 -5.14 0.43 -16.08
N ALA A 48 -6.04 0.31 -15.10
CA ALA A 48 -5.97 1.14 -13.90
C ALA A 48 -4.74 0.79 -13.04
N LEU A 49 -4.36 -0.48 -12.96
CA LEU A 49 -3.13 -0.93 -12.30
C LEU A 49 -1.89 -0.43 -13.03
N PHE A 50 -1.91 -0.40 -14.35
CA PHE A 50 -0.82 0.14 -15.16
C PHE A 50 -0.64 1.64 -14.91
N LEU A 51 -1.72 2.43 -14.95
CA LEU A 51 -1.67 3.85 -14.58
C LEU A 51 -1.18 4.05 -13.15
N ARG A 52 -1.66 3.23 -12.20
CA ARG A 52 -1.19 3.24 -10.81
C ARG A 52 0.32 3.04 -10.75
N GLN A 53 0.85 2.08 -11.52
CA GLN A 53 2.28 1.79 -11.55
C GLN A 53 3.09 2.98 -12.08
N LEU A 54 2.66 3.62 -13.16
CA LEU A 54 3.32 4.82 -13.70
C LEU A 54 3.41 5.93 -12.65
N ILE A 55 2.31 6.19 -11.93
CA ILE A 55 2.24 7.19 -10.86
C ILE A 55 3.14 6.81 -9.69
N LEU A 56 3.09 5.55 -9.23
CA LEU A 56 3.88 5.06 -8.10
C LEU A 56 5.39 5.01 -8.41
N ASP A 57 5.76 4.87 -9.67
CA ASP A 57 7.16 4.94 -10.12
C ASP A 57 7.59 6.39 -10.42
N GLY A 58 6.67 7.36 -10.40
CA GLY A 58 6.97 8.77 -10.67
C GLY A 58 7.21 9.04 -12.15
N GLN A 59 6.73 8.16 -13.03
CA GLN A 59 6.75 8.37 -14.48
C GLN A 59 5.59 9.28 -14.88
N TRP A 60 5.66 10.52 -14.40
CA TRP A 60 4.58 11.51 -14.49
C TRP A 60 4.17 11.79 -15.94
N ASP A 61 5.13 11.95 -16.84
CA ASP A 61 4.86 12.25 -18.25
C ASP A 61 4.26 11.03 -18.97
N ASN A 62 4.76 9.82 -18.71
CA ASN A 62 4.15 8.58 -19.22
C ASN A 62 2.71 8.40 -18.73
N ALA A 63 2.39 8.83 -17.50
CA ALA A 63 1.03 8.78 -16.98
C ALA A 63 0.09 9.76 -17.70
N LEU A 64 0.59 10.93 -18.12
CA LEU A 64 -0.15 11.86 -18.98
C LEU A 64 -0.36 11.25 -20.38
N ASP A 65 0.70 10.72 -20.98
CA ASP A 65 0.65 10.09 -22.31
C ASP A 65 -0.30 8.89 -22.35
N PHE A 66 -0.33 8.09 -21.28
CA PHE A 66 -1.22 6.93 -21.17
C PHE A 66 -2.71 7.32 -21.25
N VAL A 67 -3.07 8.45 -20.64
CA VAL A 67 -4.46 8.94 -20.57
C VAL A 67 -4.82 9.86 -21.75
N GLU A 68 -3.84 10.25 -22.55
CA GLU A 68 -4.03 11.09 -23.73
C GLU A 68 -5.13 10.61 -24.69
N PRO A 69 -5.26 9.30 -24.99
CA PRO A 69 -6.34 8.81 -25.84
C PRO A 69 -7.75 9.11 -25.30
N LEU A 70 -7.89 9.33 -23.98
CA LEU A 70 -9.17 9.62 -23.32
C LEU A 70 -9.55 11.11 -23.41
N ARG A 71 -8.63 12.00 -23.79
CA ARG A 71 -8.79 13.47 -23.75
C ARG A 71 -10.07 13.98 -24.42
N ASN A 72 -10.44 13.37 -25.56
CA ASN A 72 -11.58 13.79 -26.37
C ASN A 72 -12.89 13.07 -26.02
N LEU A 73 -12.88 12.16 -25.05
CA LEU A 73 -14.08 11.46 -24.63
C LEU A 73 -15.00 12.40 -23.85
N PRO A 74 -16.33 12.31 -24.07
CA PRO A 74 -17.28 13.04 -23.25
C PRO A 74 -17.15 12.61 -21.79
N ASP A 75 -17.39 13.54 -20.87
CA ASP A 75 -17.32 13.35 -19.40
C ASP A 75 -15.93 13.09 -18.81
N PHE A 76 -14.86 13.01 -19.62
CA PHE A 76 -13.50 12.92 -19.09
C PHE A 76 -12.95 14.32 -18.76
N ASP A 77 -12.72 14.59 -17.48
CA ASP A 77 -12.09 15.84 -17.03
C ASP A 77 -10.56 15.79 -17.20
N SER A 78 -10.14 15.97 -18.46
CA SER A 78 -8.71 15.97 -18.84
C SER A 78 -7.92 17.08 -18.15
N ARG A 79 -8.56 18.23 -17.88
CA ARG A 79 -7.91 19.37 -17.20
C ARG A 79 -7.61 19.02 -15.75
N GLN A 80 -8.59 18.47 -15.03
CA GLN A 80 -8.41 18.07 -13.63
C GLN A 80 -7.40 16.93 -13.50
N PHE A 81 -7.44 15.95 -14.41
CA PHE A 81 -6.44 14.87 -14.44
C PHE A 81 -5.02 15.43 -14.62
N ARG A 82 -4.80 16.28 -15.64
CA ARG A 82 -3.50 16.91 -15.89
C ARG A 82 -3.05 17.74 -14.69
N TYR A 83 -3.94 18.54 -14.10
CA TYR A 83 -3.64 19.34 -12.91
C TYR A 83 -3.13 18.48 -11.76
N LEU A 84 -3.80 17.37 -11.43
CA LEU A 84 -3.39 16.49 -10.35
C LEU A 84 -2.01 15.87 -10.62
N ILE A 85 -1.81 15.28 -11.81
CA ILE A 85 -0.51 14.67 -12.16
C ILE A 85 0.63 15.70 -12.11
N THR A 86 0.46 16.87 -12.73
CA THR A 86 1.48 17.93 -12.73
C THR A 86 1.72 18.50 -11.32
N LYS A 87 0.68 18.60 -10.48
CA LYS A 87 0.81 19.08 -9.09
C LYS A 87 1.67 18.16 -8.23
N TYR A 88 1.48 16.85 -8.36
CA TYR A 88 2.29 15.89 -7.60
C TYR A 88 3.72 15.78 -8.15
N LYS A 89 3.92 15.88 -9.47
CA LYS A 89 5.26 16.08 -10.08
C LYS A 89 5.96 17.30 -9.47
N TYR A 90 5.27 18.43 -9.37
CA TYR A 90 5.79 19.66 -8.75
C TYR A 90 6.21 19.44 -7.29
N PHE A 91 5.41 18.74 -6.48
CA PHE A 91 5.78 18.44 -5.08
C PHE A 91 7.05 17.60 -4.96
N GLU A 92 7.27 16.64 -5.86
CA GLU A 92 8.50 15.85 -5.88
C GLU A 92 9.72 16.66 -6.27
N LEU A 93 9.60 17.47 -7.34
CA LEU A 93 10.68 18.37 -7.77
C LEU A 93 11.04 19.36 -6.64
N LEU A 94 10.04 19.87 -5.93
CA LEU A 94 10.25 20.75 -4.77
C LEU A 94 10.99 20.02 -3.63
N CYS A 95 10.63 18.77 -3.35
CA CYS A 95 11.33 17.94 -2.36
C CYS A 95 12.81 17.73 -2.75
N ILE A 96 13.07 17.36 -4.00
CA ILE A 96 14.44 17.11 -4.51
C ILE A 96 15.30 18.37 -4.38
N LYS A 97 14.75 19.52 -4.80
CA LYS A 97 15.44 20.82 -4.70
C LYS A 97 15.84 21.17 -3.27
N GLN A 98 14.99 20.84 -2.30
CA GLN A 98 15.20 21.19 -0.90
C GLN A 98 16.05 20.17 -0.12
N GLU A 99 16.20 18.93 -0.63
CA GLU A 99 16.93 17.87 0.07
C GLU A 99 18.45 18.06 -0.03
N PRO A 100 19.21 18.09 1.08
CA PRO A 100 20.66 18.24 1.07
C PRO A 100 21.37 17.06 0.41
N GLY A 101 22.08 17.29 -0.69
CA GLY A 101 22.77 16.23 -1.42
C GLY A 101 23.43 16.69 -2.73
N PRO A 102 24.16 15.80 -3.41
CA PRO A 102 24.86 16.11 -4.66
C PRO A 102 23.94 16.50 -5.82
N MET A 103 22.61 16.40 -5.64
CA MET A 103 21.61 16.78 -6.63
C MET A 103 20.99 18.17 -6.38
N GLN A 104 21.38 18.91 -5.32
CA GLN A 104 20.79 20.23 -4.99
C GLN A 104 21.05 21.32 -6.03
N ASP A 105 22.22 21.31 -6.66
CA ASP A 105 22.63 22.30 -7.67
C ASP A 105 22.40 21.81 -9.10
N ASN A 106 21.42 20.91 -9.31
CA ASN A 106 21.11 20.46 -10.66
C ASN A 106 20.24 21.53 -11.35
N ASP A 107 20.86 22.41 -12.15
CA ASP A 107 20.18 23.43 -12.97
C ASP A 107 18.95 22.87 -13.69
N PHE A 108 19.05 21.63 -14.16
CA PHE A 108 17.96 20.86 -14.77
C PHE A 108 16.71 20.75 -13.89
N THR A 109 16.87 20.46 -12.58
CA THR A 109 15.73 20.34 -11.66
C THR A 109 15.04 21.68 -11.42
N VAL A 110 15.79 22.79 -11.48
CA VAL A 110 15.24 24.14 -11.34
C VAL A 110 14.47 24.53 -12.58
N GLU A 111 15.00 24.21 -13.77
CA GLU A 111 14.32 24.41 -15.05
C GLU A 111 13.01 23.63 -15.11
N GLU A 112 13.03 22.32 -14.82
CA GLU A 112 11.83 21.48 -14.78
C GLU A 112 10.79 21.97 -13.76
N LEU A 113 11.24 22.42 -12.58
CA LEU A 113 10.34 22.97 -11.56
C LEU A 113 9.63 24.24 -12.05
N VAL A 114 10.36 25.13 -12.74
CA VAL A 114 9.80 26.37 -13.29
C VAL A 114 8.83 26.08 -14.43
N GLU A 115 9.17 25.15 -15.33
CA GLU A 115 8.25 24.70 -16.38
C GLU A 115 6.98 24.08 -15.81
N CYS A 116 7.12 23.22 -14.81
CA CYS A 116 6.00 22.59 -14.11
C CYS A 116 5.08 23.64 -13.46
N LEU A 117 5.66 24.68 -12.85
CA LEU A 117 4.89 25.77 -12.24
C LEU A 117 4.15 26.61 -13.30
N LYS A 118 4.79 26.92 -14.44
CA LYS A 118 4.13 27.62 -15.57
C LYS A 118 2.96 26.81 -16.12
N ASP A 119 3.12 25.51 -16.28
CA ASP A 119 2.05 24.61 -16.70
C ASP A 119 0.87 24.63 -15.74
N LEU A 120 1.15 24.62 -14.42
CA LEU A 120 0.14 24.68 -13.37
C LEU A 120 -0.66 25.98 -13.37
N GLU A 121 -0.10 27.10 -13.81
CA GLU A 121 -0.82 28.37 -13.96
C GLU A 121 -2.05 28.24 -14.85
N HIS A 122 -1.90 27.53 -15.97
CA HIS A 122 -2.95 27.39 -16.98
C HIS A 122 -4.02 26.36 -16.60
N ILE A 123 -3.65 25.32 -15.86
CA ILE A 123 -4.53 24.19 -15.56
C ILE A 123 -5.12 24.21 -14.14
N SER A 124 -4.62 25.07 -13.25
CA SER A 124 -5.13 25.18 -11.87
C SER A 124 -6.65 25.41 -11.82
N PRO A 125 -7.37 24.80 -10.85
CA PRO A 125 -8.81 24.99 -10.68
C PRO A 125 -9.18 26.43 -10.33
N SER A 126 -8.35 27.10 -9.54
CA SER A 126 -8.54 28.50 -9.14
C SER A 126 -7.22 29.29 -9.09
N PRO A 127 -7.28 30.64 -9.15
CA PRO A 127 -6.10 31.49 -8.92
C PRO A 127 -5.55 31.40 -7.49
N GLU A 128 -6.35 30.95 -6.53
CA GLU A 128 -5.90 30.72 -5.15
C GLU A 128 -5.01 29.47 -5.06
N ASP A 129 -5.40 28.40 -5.74
CA ASP A 129 -4.60 27.18 -5.82
C ASP A 129 -3.21 27.46 -6.41
N TYR A 130 -3.15 28.23 -7.51
CA TYR A 130 -1.88 28.60 -8.12
C TYR A 130 -1.02 29.47 -7.20
N ARG A 131 -1.61 30.48 -6.53
CA ARG A 131 -0.88 31.31 -5.56
C ARG A 131 -0.32 30.49 -4.39
N HIS A 132 -1.08 29.49 -3.93
CA HIS A 132 -0.60 28.56 -2.91
C HIS A 132 0.62 27.76 -3.40
N LEU A 133 0.59 27.23 -4.62
CA LEU A 133 1.74 26.53 -5.23
C LEU A 133 2.97 27.45 -5.33
N CYS A 134 2.79 28.70 -5.79
CA CYS A 134 3.87 29.68 -5.84
C CYS A 134 4.45 29.99 -4.45
N ALA A 135 3.66 29.96 -3.38
CA ALA A 135 4.17 30.15 -2.03
C ALA A 135 5.09 29.00 -1.59
N LEU A 136 4.76 27.75 -1.94
CA LEU A 136 5.52 26.57 -1.53
C LEU A 136 6.98 26.58 -2.01
N VAL A 137 7.26 27.14 -3.19
CA VAL A 137 8.64 27.23 -3.72
C VAL A 137 9.57 28.09 -2.85
N THR A 138 8.98 28.99 -2.05
CA THR A 138 9.73 29.92 -1.18
C THR A 138 10.08 29.29 0.17
N LEU A 139 9.52 28.13 0.48
CA LEU A 139 9.79 27.43 1.73
C LEU A 139 11.25 26.92 1.78
N PRO A 140 11.93 27.05 2.93
CA PRO A 140 13.26 26.48 3.10
C PRO A 140 13.21 24.95 3.17
N ARG A 141 12.17 24.38 3.79
CA ARG A 141 11.90 22.93 3.82
C ARG A 141 10.40 22.68 3.71
N LEU A 142 10.02 21.68 2.94
CA LEU A 142 8.63 21.29 2.72
C LEU A 142 7.94 20.93 4.05
N SER A 143 8.66 20.24 4.94
CA SER A 143 8.16 19.80 6.25
C SER A 143 7.85 20.94 7.23
N ASP A 144 8.29 22.18 6.94
CA ASP A 144 7.93 23.35 7.75
C ASP A 144 6.46 23.78 7.52
N HIS A 145 5.83 23.33 6.42
CA HIS A 145 4.42 23.58 6.13
C HIS A 145 3.50 22.54 6.80
N ALA A 146 2.37 22.99 7.36
CA ALA A 146 1.45 22.14 8.11
C ALA A 146 0.94 20.92 7.30
N ASP A 147 0.58 21.16 6.04
CA ASP A 147 0.08 20.10 5.13
C ASP A 147 1.13 19.05 4.78
N PHE A 148 2.42 19.36 4.98
CA PHE A 148 3.53 18.50 4.57
C PHE A 148 4.31 17.89 5.75
N LYS A 149 3.82 18.06 6.99
CA LYS A 149 4.51 17.60 8.20
C LYS A 149 4.85 16.11 8.20
N ASN A 150 3.95 15.27 7.68
CA ASN A 150 4.10 13.81 7.58
C ASN A 150 4.29 13.34 6.14
N TRP A 151 4.58 14.27 5.23
CA TRP A 151 4.65 13.99 3.80
C TRP A 151 5.88 13.15 3.46
N ASN A 152 5.73 12.29 2.46
CA ASN A 152 6.82 11.59 1.79
C ASN A 152 6.38 11.22 0.35
N PRO A 153 7.32 10.99 -0.58
CA PRO A 153 7.00 10.69 -1.97
C PRO A 153 6.06 9.49 -2.12
N SER A 154 6.25 8.40 -1.36
CA SER A 154 5.39 7.22 -1.44
C SER A 154 3.93 7.53 -1.11
N SER A 155 3.70 8.32 -0.06
CA SER A 155 2.35 8.73 0.36
C SER A 155 1.73 9.69 -0.64
N ALA A 156 2.52 10.64 -1.17
CA ALA A 156 2.08 11.59 -2.17
C ALA A 156 1.64 10.89 -3.48
N ARG A 157 2.42 9.91 -3.95
CA ARG A 157 2.08 9.13 -5.15
C ARG A 157 0.82 8.30 -4.96
N VAL A 158 0.62 7.67 -3.80
CA VAL A 158 -0.62 6.95 -3.48
C VAL A 158 -1.80 7.91 -3.46
N GLU A 159 -1.68 9.05 -2.77
CA GLU A 159 -2.73 10.06 -2.71
C GLU A 159 -3.08 10.61 -4.11
N CYS A 160 -2.08 10.83 -4.96
CA CYS A 160 -2.27 11.22 -6.35
C CYS A 160 -3.15 10.19 -7.09
N PHE A 161 -2.78 8.91 -7.03
CA PHE A 161 -3.57 7.84 -7.64
C PHE A 161 -5.02 7.81 -7.10
N THR A 162 -5.20 7.90 -5.78
CA THR A 162 -6.53 7.93 -5.14
C THR A 162 -7.40 9.09 -5.67
N LYS A 163 -6.80 10.25 -5.96
CA LYS A 163 -7.51 11.42 -6.51
C LYS A 163 -7.80 11.30 -8.00
N VAL A 164 -6.90 10.71 -8.79
CA VAL A 164 -7.11 10.59 -10.25
C VAL A 164 -7.97 9.39 -10.62
N TYR A 165 -7.96 8.31 -9.82
CA TYR A 165 -8.69 7.07 -10.15
C TYR A 165 -10.20 7.28 -10.41
N PRO A 166 -10.94 8.07 -9.61
CA PRO A 166 -12.35 8.38 -9.90
C PRO A 166 -12.59 9.07 -11.25
N LEU A 167 -11.60 9.79 -11.79
CA LEU A 167 -11.69 10.48 -13.08
C LEU A 167 -11.55 9.51 -14.26
N VAL A 168 -10.83 8.40 -14.08
CA VAL A 168 -10.49 7.45 -15.16
C VAL A 168 -11.22 6.11 -15.05
N THR A 169 -11.75 5.74 -13.87
CA THR A 169 -12.31 4.39 -13.60
C THR A 169 -13.40 3.96 -14.59
N LYS A 170 -14.23 4.91 -15.05
CA LYS A 170 -15.29 4.63 -16.04
C LYS A 170 -14.75 4.33 -17.44
N PHE A 171 -13.56 4.80 -17.75
CA PHE A 171 -12.90 4.67 -19.05
C PHE A 171 -11.90 3.52 -19.09
N LEU A 172 -11.50 2.99 -17.93
CA LEU A 172 -10.58 1.87 -17.77
C LEU A 172 -11.31 0.65 -17.17
N PRO A 173 -12.31 0.06 -17.87
CA PRO A 173 -13.09 -1.04 -17.32
C PRO A 173 -12.25 -2.31 -17.11
N PRO A 174 -12.61 -3.18 -16.16
CA PRO A 174 -11.95 -4.47 -16.00
C PRO A 174 -12.01 -5.31 -17.29
N PRO A 175 -10.97 -6.09 -17.61
CA PRO A 175 -11.02 -7.05 -18.71
C PRO A 175 -11.99 -8.19 -18.34
N GLY A 176 -13.30 -7.99 -18.57
CA GLY A 176 -14.31 -8.89 -18.02
C GLY A 176 -15.70 -8.93 -18.66
N ASN A 177 -16.00 -8.07 -19.65
CA ASN A 177 -17.20 -8.25 -20.49
C ASN A 177 -16.95 -9.16 -21.71
N MET A 178 -15.80 -9.84 -21.77
CA MET A 178 -15.48 -10.85 -22.79
C MET A 178 -15.03 -12.14 -22.09
N SER A 179 -15.72 -13.22 -22.43
CA SER A 179 -15.74 -14.51 -21.75
C SER A 179 -14.39 -15.22 -21.55
N GLY A 180 -14.25 -15.93 -20.42
CA GLY A 180 -13.85 -17.34 -20.48
C GLY A 180 -12.45 -17.78 -20.02
N SER A 181 -11.65 -16.98 -19.30
CA SER A 181 -10.38 -17.47 -18.73
C SER A 181 -10.49 -17.76 -17.22
N MET A 182 -10.14 -18.98 -16.82
CA MET A 182 -10.13 -19.44 -15.41
C MET A 182 -9.20 -18.63 -14.49
N GLN A 183 -8.33 -17.77 -15.03
CA GLN A 183 -7.50 -16.86 -14.24
C GLN A 183 -8.24 -15.59 -13.79
N ALA A 184 -9.38 -15.26 -14.40
CA ALA A 184 -10.16 -14.09 -14.01
C ALA A 184 -10.94 -14.32 -12.70
N LEU A 185 -11.23 -15.56 -12.31
CA LEU A 185 -12.02 -15.86 -11.10
C LEU A 185 -11.22 -15.65 -9.80
N ASP A 186 -9.89 -15.86 -9.80
CA ASP A 186 -9.05 -15.65 -8.62
C ASP A 186 -8.84 -14.15 -8.29
N ASN A 187 -8.93 -13.27 -9.30
CA ASN A 187 -8.85 -11.82 -9.14
C ASN A 187 -10.20 -11.18 -8.75
N VAL A 188 -11.30 -11.94 -8.75
CA VAL A 188 -12.60 -11.52 -8.17
C VAL A 188 -12.66 -11.82 -6.65
N SER A 189 -11.54 -12.21 -6.05
CA SER A 189 -11.42 -12.26 -4.59
C SER A 189 -11.50 -10.83 -4.06
N GLY A 190 -12.52 -10.52 -3.26
CA GLY A 190 -12.83 -9.17 -2.78
C GLY A 190 -11.66 -8.40 -2.16
N HIS A 191 -11.88 -7.11 -1.88
CA HIS A 191 -10.92 -6.27 -1.18
C HIS A 191 -11.32 -6.13 0.30
N ALA A 192 -10.34 -5.95 1.17
CA ALA A 192 -10.58 -5.59 2.56
C ALA A 192 -10.97 -4.11 2.64
N SER A 193 -11.87 -3.79 3.56
CA SER A 193 -12.33 -2.43 3.87
C SER A 193 -12.85 -2.35 5.31
N ASN A 194 -12.98 -1.12 5.83
CA ASN A 194 -13.58 -0.79 7.11
C ASN A 194 -12.78 -1.28 8.34
N ASP A 195 -11.46 -1.12 8.36
CA ASP A 195 -10.54 -1.58 9.41
C ASP A 195 -10.73 -3.09 9.71
N ARG A 196 -10.75 -3.92 8.66
CA ARG A 196 -11.11 -5.34 8.78
C ARG A 196 -10.18 -6.09 9.75
N LEU A 197 -8.89 -5.73 9.76
CA LEU A 197 -7.91 -6.30 10.69
C LEU A 197 -8.29 -6.03 12.14
N LEU A 198 -8.64 -4.77 12.45
CA LEU A 198 -9.02 -4.36 13.80
C LEU A 198 -10.32 -5.04 14.25
N GLN A 199 -11.29 -5.17 13.35
CA GLN A 199 -12.52 -5.91 13.64
C GLN A 199 -12.26 -7.37 13.99
N LEU A 200 -11.40 -8.05 13.22
CA LEU A 200 -11.05 -9.45 13.46
C LEU A 200 -10.28 -9.61 14.77
N ALA A 201 -9.33 -8.71 15.06
CA ALA A 201 -8.59 -8.69 16.32
C ALA A 201 -9.50 -8.47 17.53
N ALA A 202 -10.43 -7.51 17.45
CA ALA A 202 -11.39 -7.25 18.52
C ALA A 202 -12.33 -8.45 18.77
N LYS A 203 -12.82 -9.07 17.69
CA LYS A 203 -13.63 -10.29 17.78
C LYS A 203 -12.84 -11.46 18.35
N GLY A 204 -11.58 -11.62 17.97
CA GLY A 204 -10.66 -12.63 18.50
C GLY A 204 -10.45 -12.45 20.00
N LEU A 205 -10.14 -11.24 20.46
CA LEU A 205 -9.95 -10.94 21.88
C LEU A 205 -11.20 -11.22 22.72
N PHE A 206 -12.38 -10.86 22.18
CA PHE A 206 -13.64 -11.15 22.86
C PHE A 206 -13.89 -12.66 22.93
N TYR A 207 -13.64 -13.38 21.84
CA TYR A 207 -13.75 -14.83 21.80
C TYR A 207 -12.84 -15.48 22.86
N GLU A 208 -11.56 -15.13 22.88
CA GLU A 208 -10.60 -15.64 23.87
C GLU A 208 -11.05 -15.38 25.31
N ALA A 209 -11.50 -14.17 25.62
CA ALA A 209 -11.98 -13.82 26.96
C ALA A 209 -13.22 -14.63 27.36
N CYS A 210 -14.12 -14.92 26.41
CA CYS A 210 -15.27 -15.79 26.66
C CYS A 210 -14.87 -17.26 26.85
N VAL A 211 -13.88 -17.76 26.12
CA VAL A 211 -13.35 -19.13 26.31
C VAL A 211 -12.77 -19.27 27.72
N ASP A 212 -11.89 -18.36 28.14
CA ASP A 212 -11.30 -18.35 29.48
C ASP A 212 -12.38 -18.29 30.57
N TYR A 213 -13.41 -17.46 30.36
CA TYR A 213 -14.53 -17.33 31.28
C TYR A 213 -15.32 -18.62 31.43
N CYS A 214 -15.75 -19.22 30.32
CA CYS A 214 -16.50 -20.47 30.33
C CYS A 214 -15.70 -21.61 30.97
N GLN A 215 -14.42 -21.73 30.63
CA GLN A 215 -13.54 -22.74 31.22
C GLN A 215 -13.39 -22.55 32.74
N GLY A 216 -13.15 -21.32 33.20
CA GLY A 216 -13.02 -21.07 34.63
C GLY A 216 -14.34 -21.25 35.40
N GLN A 217 -15.51 -20.98 34.78
CA GLN A 217 -16.80 -21.35 35.35
C GLN A 217 -16.96 -22.87 35.50
N ALA A 218 -16.59 -23.65 34.48
CA ALA A 218 -16.67 -25.10 34.52
C ALA A 218 -15.80 -25.71 35.64
N VAL A 219 -14.62 -25.16 35.88
CA VAL A 219 -13.69 -25.61 36.93
C VAL A 219 -13.99 -24.98 38.30
N ARG A 220 -15.04 -24.15 38.40
CA ARG A 220 -15.42 -23.39 39.61
C ARG A 220 -14.30 -22.50 40.14
N ASP A 221 -13.52 -21.91 39.24
CA ASP A 221 -12.54 -20.92 39.60
C ASP A 221 -13.24 -19.66 40.14
N LYS A 222 -12.90 -19.27 41.37
CA LYS A 222 -13.46 -18.07 42.02
C LYS A 222 -12.96 -16.77 41.39
N SER A 223 -11.88 -16.83 40.59
CA SER A 223 -11.28 -15.66 39.95
C SER A 223 -12.16 -15.03 38.85
N VAL A 224 -13.15 -15.76 38.34
CA VAL A 224 -13.98 -15.40 37.17
C VAL A 224 -15.42 -14.98 37.50
N GLN A 225 -15.75 -14.80 38.78
CA GLN A 225 -17.10 -14.40 39.21
C GLN A 225 -17.58 -13.04 38.67
N GLY A 226 -16.70 -12.22 38.11
CA GLY A 226 -16.99 -10.90 37.55
C GLY A 226 -17.25 -10.83 36.04
N GLY A 227 -17.35 -11.96 35.32
CA GLY A 227 -17.51 -11.97 33.86
C GLY A 227 -16.19 -12.19 33.09
N PRO A 228 -16.23 -12.20 31.74
CA PRO A 228 -15.04 -12.37 30.91
C PRO A 228 -14.09 -11.19 31.07
N LYS A 229 -12.79 -11.50 31.28
CA LYS A 229 -11.71 -10.51 31.41
C LYS A 229 -10.94 -10.45 30.10
N LEU A 230 -10.90 -9.27 29.48
CA LEU A 230 -10.16 -9.06 28.24
C LEU A 230 -8.64 -9.08 28.49
N SER A 231 -7.93 -9.94 27.77
CA SER A 231 -6.46 -9.91 27.68
C SER A 231 -5.97 -8.81 26.74
N LYS A 232 -4.67 -8.50 26.82
CA LYS A 232 -4.03 -7.64 25.83
C LYS A 232 -3.84 -8.44 24.54
N LEU A 233 -3.89 -7.74 23.40
CA LEU A 233 -3.74 -8.35 22.07
C LEU A 233 -2.44 -9.15 21.90
N LEU A 234 -1.37 -8.77 22.61
CA LEU A 234 -0.03 -9.37 22.48
C LEU A 234 0.29 -10.35 23.62
N ASP A 235 -0.66 -10.67 24.49
CA ASP A 235 -0.42 -11.64 25.55
C ASP A 235 -0.14 -13.02 24.92
N CYS A 236 0.97 -13.65 25.32
CA CYS A 236 1.35 -14.96 24.79
C CYS A 236 0.37 -16.02 25.30
N ARG A 237 -0.50 -16.49 24.41
CA ARG A 237 -1.40 -17.62 24.65
C ARG A 237 -0.81 -18.90 24.08
N THR A 238 -1.23 -20.04 24.62
CA THR A 238 -0.93 -21.35 24.03
C THR A 238 -1.41 -21.39 22.59
N LYS A 239 -0.69 -22.10 21.72
CA LYS A 239 -1.10 -22.29 20.32
C LYS A 239 -2.54 -22.82 20.26
N LEU A 240 -3.26 -22.44 19.20
CA LEU A 240 -4.54 -23.03 18.82
C LEU A 240 -4.48 -24.55 19.02
N SER A 241 -5.29 -25.02 19.95
CA SER A 241 -5.36 -26.38 20.45
C SER A 241 -6.80 -26.87 20.34
N SER A 242 -7.03 -28.18 20.39
CA SER A 242 -8.38 -28.74 20.38
C SER A 242 -9.26 -28.24 21.54
N THR A 243 -8.65 -27.66 22.58
CA THR A 243 -9.28 -27.00 23.72
C THR A 243 -9.83 -25.60 23.43
N ASP A 244 -9.34 -24.91 22.39
CA ASP A 244 -9.91 -23.62 21.93
C ASP A 244 -11.24 -23.80 21.19
N LEU A 245 -11.66 -25.05 20.99
CA LEU A 245 -13.00 -25.49 20.56
C LEU A 245 -13.90 -25.76 21.79
N SER A 246 -13.91 -24.86 22.76
CA SER A 246 -14.70 -24.95 24.01
C SER A 246 -16.22 -24.95 23.82
N LEU A 247 -16.71 -25.11 22.59
CA LEU A 247 -18.09 -25.48 22.26
C LEU A 247 -18.58 -26.61 23.18
N VAL A 248 -17.72 -27.57 23.51
CA VAL A 248 -18.03 -28.69 24.41
C VAL A 248 -18.35 -28.22 25.84
N SER A 249 -17.64 -27.21 26.35
CA SER A 249 -17.88 -26.66 27.69
C SER A 249 -19.09 -25.70 27.73
N TRP A 250 -19.37 -25.02 26.61
CA TRP A 250 -20.62 -24.28 26.41
C TRP A 250 -21.84 -25.20 26.34
N LEU A 251 -21.70 -26.39 25.75
CA LEU A 251 -22.73 -27.42 25.80
C LEU A 251 -22.95 -27.90 27.24
N GLU A 252 -21.91 -28.18 28.02
CA GLU A 252 -22.08 -28.63 29.41
C GLU A 252 -22.81 -27.64 30.34
N THR A 253 -22.99 -26.37 29.93
CA THR A 253 -23.72 -25.34 30.68
C THR A 253 -25.21 -25.22 30.32
N LEU A 254 -25.69 -25.91 29.29
CA LEU A 254 -27.11 -25.97 28.96
C LEU A 254 -27.81 -27.03 29.83
N SER A 255 -29.02 -26.73 30.31
CA SER A 255 -29.81 -27.69 31.09
C SER A 255 -30.07 -28.96 30.28
N LEU A 256 -30.07 -30.14 30.91
CA LEU A 256 -30.37 -31.43 30.27
C LEU A 256 -31.65 -31.42 29.42
N ASP A 257 -32.63 -30.58 29.78
CA ASP A 257 -33.89 -30.40 29.04
C ASP A 257 -33.71 -29.77 27.65
N GLN A 258 -32.61 -29.06 27.39
CA GLN A 258 -32.25 -28.56 26.05
C GLN A 258 -31.52 -29.61 25.20
N PHE A 259 -31.15 -30.74 25.80
CA PHE A 259 -30.43 -31.86 25.20
C PHE A 259 -31.32 -33.07 24.92
N SER A 260 -32.57 -32.79 24.56
CA SER A 260 -33.53 -33.80 24.12
C SER A 260 -33.22 -34.41 22.74
N LEU A 261 -32.19 -33.92 22.05
CA LEU A 261 -31.71 -34.42 20.76
C LEU A 261 -30.24 -34.84 20.88
N PRO A 262 -29.83 -36.01 20.36
CA PRO A 262 -28.45 -36.46 20.41
C PRO A 262 -27.53 -35.46 19.69
N PHE A 263 -26.39 -35.15 20.31
CA PHE A 263 -25.35 -34.31 19.71
C PHE A 263 -24.78 -34.95 18.45
N GLU A 264 -24.91 -34.26 17.32
CA GLU A 264 -24.19 -34.61 16.10
C GLU A 264 -22.76 -34.08 16.23
N GLN A 265 -21.77 -34.97 16.40
CA GLN A 265 -20.37 -34.59 16.31
C GLN A 265 -20.07 -34.11 14.89
N LYS A 266 -19.81 -32.80 14.75
CA LYS A 266 -19.43 -32.19 13.46
C LYS A 266 -17.93 -31.94 13.42
N THR A 267 -17.28 -32.50 12.40
CA THR A 267 -15.88 -32.22 12.11
C THR A 267 -15.80 -30.91 11.33
N LEU A 268 -14.96 -29.98 11.80
CA LEU A 268 -14.55 -28.79 11.06
C LEU A 268 -13.24 -29.09 10.33
N ASP A 269 -13.25 -28.97 9.02
CA ASP A 269 -12.03 -29.08 8.21
C ASP A 269 -11.46 -27.68 7.98
N LEU A 270 -10.28 -27.39 8.54
CA LEU A 270 -9.59 -26.12 8.36
C LEU A 270 -8.54 -26.28 7.25
N LYS A 271 -8.77 -25.63 6.12
CA LYS A 271 -7.83 -25.56 5.01
C LYS A 271 -7.18 -24.19 4.98
N VAL A 272 -5.85 -24.15 5.09
CA VAL A 272 -5.07 -22.92 4.88
C VAL A 272 -4.42 -22.98 3.51
N GLU A 273 -4.73 -22.01 2.66
CA GLU A 273 -4.17 -21.87 1.32
C GLU A 273 -2.98 -20.91 1.37
N SER A 274 -1.77 -21.46 1.27
CA SER A 274 -0.55 -20.67 1.33
C SER A 274 -0.33 -19.82 0.08
N LEU A 275 0.20 -18.62 0.28
CA LEU A 275 0.55 -17.69 -0.78
C LEU A 275 1.82 -18.17 -1.50
N LYS A 276 1.72 -18.37 -2.81
CA LYS A 276 2.90 -18.61 -3.66
C LYS A 276 3.64 -17.29 -3.87
N LYS A 277 4.87 -17.20 -3.35
CA LYS A 277 5.71 -16.00 -3.51
C LYS A 277 6.13 -15.82 -4.97
N PRO A 278 6.02 -14.59 -5.53
CA PRO A 278 6.52 -14.30 -6.86
C PRO A 278 8.06 -14.28 -6.89
N LYS A 279 8.63 -14.38 -8.10
CA LYS A 279 10.07 -14.13 -8.32
C LYS A 279 10.30 -12.62 -8.30
N LEU A 280 11.21 -12.15 -7.47
CA LEU A 280 11.54 -10.73 -7.36
C LEU A 280 12.60 -10.33 -8.39
N GLU A 281 12.34 -9.24 -9.10
CA GLU A 281 13.27 -8.61 -10.02
C GLU A 281 13.56 -7.20 -9.51
N ALA A 282 14.82 -6.95 -9.16
CA ALA A 282 15.23 -5.68 -8.55
C ALA A 282 16.70 -5.37 -8.87
N GLN A 283 17.03 -4.09 -8.90
CA GLN A 283 18.41 -3.64 -8.88
C GLN A 283 18.95 -3.72 -7.45
N TRP A 284 19.33 -4.94 -7.02
CA TRP A 284 19.76 -5.21 -5.64
C TRP A 284 20.88 -4.29 -5.16
N THR A 285 21.79 -3.89 -6.03
CA THR A 285 22.87 -2.95 -5.70
C THR A 285 22.32 -1.60 -5.23
N GLU A 286 21.33 -1.03 -5.91
CA GLU A 286 20.71 0.23 -5.51
C GLU A 286 19.99 0.08 -4.16
N GLN A 287 19.27 -1.02 -3.96
CA GLN A 287 18.57 -1.30 -2.71
C GLN A 287 19.54 -1.47 -1.52
N ILE A 288 20.70 -2.08 -1.74
CA ILE A 288 21.75 -2.22 -0.72
C ILE A 288 22.38 -0.87 -0.36
N LEU A 289 22.50 0.03 -1.34
CA LEU A 289 23.11 1.36 -1.16
C LEU A 289 22.14 2.42 -0.66
N ALA A 290 20.83 2.17 -0.78
CA ALA A 290 19.78 3.06 -0.31
C ALA A 290 19.93 3.33 1.18
N THR A 291 19.78 4.60 1.56
CA THR A 291 19.84 4.98 2.98
C THR A 291 18.54 4.54 3.66
N PRO A 292 18.60 3.74 4.74
CA PRO A 292 17.39 3.26 5.40
C PRO A 292 16.54 4.41 5.95
N ILE A 293 15.22 4.30 5.76
CA ILE A 293 14.25 5.24 6.31
C ILE A 293 14.17 5.01 7.83
N LYS A 294 14.24 6.09 8.63
CA LYS A 294 14.23 6.03 10.09
C LYS A 294 13.17 6.98 10.66
N PRO A 295 12.35 6.54 11.63
CA PRO A 295 11.51 7.44 12.41
C PRO A 295 12.37 8.45 13.18
N GLY A 296 12.05 9.73 13.08
CA GLY A 296 12.77 10.79 13.79
C GLY A 296 12.73 10.59 15.30
N GLY A 297 13.90 10.51 15.94
CA GLY A 297 14.05 10.49 17.40
C GLY A 297 13.53 9.26 18.15
N GLN A 298 12.83 8.33 17.50
CA GLN A 298 12.18 7.17 18.13
C GLN A 298 12.83 5.83 17.79
N PHE A 299 13.77 5.79 16.85
CA PHE A 299 14.41 4.54 16.45
C PHE A 299 15.36 4.04 17.55
N PRO A 300 15.22 2.78 18.05
CA PRO A 300 15.99 2.25 19.19
C PRO A 300 17.52 2.26 19.01
N HIS A 301 17.99 2.40 17.76
CA HIS A 301 19.40 2.43 17.41
C HIS A 301 19.78 3.73 16.67
N ALA A 302 19.37 4.89 17.16
CA ALA A 302 19.82 6.19 16.66
C ALA A 302 21.37 6.35 16.67
N ALA A 303 22.07 5.49 17.41
CA ALA A 303 23.53 5.43 17.52
C ALA A 303 24.23 4.57 16.44
N VAL A 304 23.52 4.01 15.44
CA VAL A 304 24.20 3.33 14.31
C VAL A 304 25.08 4.36 13.60
N PRO A 305 26.40 4.10 13.44
CA PRO A 305 27.31 5.04 12.79
C PRO A 305 26.76 5.47 11.43
N SER A 306 26.67 6.79 11.21
CA SER A 306 26.29 7.38 9.92
C SER A 306 27.38 7.25 8.85
N ALA A 307 28.54 6.69 9.20
CA ALA A 307 29.62 6.41 8.28
C ALA A 307 29.17 5.35 7.25
N LYS A 308 28.99 5.78 6.01
CA LYS A 308 28.82 4.85 4.89
C LYS A 308 30.09 3.99 4.80
N LEU A 309 29.91 2.69 4.58
CA LEU A 309 31.04 1.79 4.32
C LEU A 309 31.82 2.36 3.12
N LYS A 310 33.15 2.46 3.17
CA LYS A 310 33.96 3.04 2.06
C LYS A 310 33.66 2.39 0.69
N SER A 311 33.27 1.12 0.68
CA SER A 311 32.83 0.42 -0.53
C SER A 311 31.46 0.91 -1.02
N ALA A 312 30.51 1.19 -0.13
CA ALA A 312 29.23 1.79 -0.47
C ALA A 312 29.38 3.21 -1.04
N GLU A 313 30.32 4.00 -0.53
CA GLU A 313 30.63 5.33 -1.10
C GLU A 313 31.19 5.24 -2.53
N LYS A 314 32.11 4.30 -2.78
CA LYS A 314 32.67 4.07 -4.13
C LYS A 314 31.61 3.58 -5.12
N MET A 315 30.73 2.66 -4.70
CA MET A 315 29.66 2.14 -5.54
C MET A 315 28.57 3.19 -5.81
N SER A 316 28.19 3.98 -4.79
CA SER A 316 27.20 5.07 -4.95
C SER A 316 27.68 6.12 -5.96
N ARG A 317 28.97 6.46 -5.95
CA ARG A 317 29.55 7.41 -6.94
C ARG A 317 29.58 6.87 -8.37
N SER A 318 29.64 5.55 -8.54
CA SER A 318 29.69 4.91 -9.87
C SER A 318 28.31 4.74 -10.52
N LEU A 319 27.23 4.81 -9.74
CA LEU A 319 25.85 4.73 -10.23
C LEU A 319 25.27 6.12 -10.61
N VAL A 320 25.95 7.21 -10.26
CA VAL A 320 25.52 8.61 -10.54
C VAL A 320 25.98 9.09 -11.93
N LEU A 321 26.04 8.20 -12.92
CA LEU A 321 26.15 8.63 -14.33
C LEU A 321 24.77 9.11 -14.81
N PRO A 322 24.67 10.20 -15.59
CA PRO A 322 23.37 10.68 -16.04
C PRO A 322 22.70 9.61 -16.90
N SER A 323 21.46 9.26 -16.53
CA SER A 323 20.52 8.55 -17.40
C SER A 323 20.25 9.43 -18.63
N ILE A 324 21.04 9.27 -19.69
CA ILE A 324 20.72 9.84 -21.00
C ILE A 324 19.58 9.01 -21.57
N ALA A 325 18.36 9.55 -21.48
CA ALA A 325 17.27 9.12 -22.33
C ALA A 325 17.56 9.56 -23.78
N SER A 326 17.67 8.56 -24.66
CA SER A 326 17.22 8.56 -26.06
C SER A 326 17.65 9.68 -27.01
N SER A 327 18.51 9.34 -27.99
CA SER A 327 18.39 9.92 -29.34
C SER A 327 18.59 8.84 -30.39
N MET A 328 17.48 8.47 -31.03
CA MET A 328 17.52 8.01 -32.41
C MET A 328 17.47 9.23 -33.30
N THR A 329 18.50 9.46 -34.11
CA THR A 329 18.37 10.18 -35.38
C THR A 329 19.23 9.51 -36.43
N ALA A 330 18.56 9.00 -37.46
CA ALA A 330 19.14 8.53 -38.70
C ALA A 330 19.71 9.70 -39.54
N SER A 331 20.63 9.34 -40.44
CA SER A 331 21.21 10.05 -41.61
C SER A 331 22.73 9.90 -41.53
N GLY A 332 23.41 9.05 -42.31
CA GLY A 332 23.34 8.92 -43.76
C GLY A 332 24.51 9.72 -44.35
N LEU A 333 25.59 9.05 -44.76
CA LEU A 333 26.53 9.54 -45.77
C LEU A 333 27.33 8.37 -46.34
N ALA A 334 27.38 8.38 -47.67
CA ALA A 334 27.94 7.38 -48.54
C ALA A 334 29.45 7.58 -48.78
N LEU A 335 29.98 6.65 -49.59
CA LEU A 335 31.12 6.74 -50.52
C LEU A 335 32.48 6.20 -50.05
N SER A 336 32.84 5.11 -50.74
CA SER A 336 34.15 4.79 -51.37
C SER A 336 35.30 4.51 -50.40
N ILE A 337 35.98 3.35 -50.46
CA ILE A 337 36.63 2.68 -51.61
C ILE A 337 36.58 1.17 -51.43
#